data_AF-A0A0Q6TGJ3-F1
#
_entry.id   AF-A0A0Q6TGJ3-F1
#
_cell.length_a   1.000
_cell.length_b   1.000
_cell.length_c   1.000
_cell.angle_alpha   90.00
_cell.angle_beta   90.00
_cell.angle_gamma   90.00
#
_symmetry.space_group_name_H-M   'P 1'
#
loop_
_entity.id
_entity.type
_entity.pdbx_description
1 polymer ?
#
loop_
_entity_poly.entity_id
_entity_poly.type
_entity_poly.pdbx_seq_one_letter_code
_entity_poly.pdbx_strand_id
1 'polypeptide(L)'
;MKELRMALFLKTVSLKSLERKLTLSVVNNEWAELSKDLLRKGMDRVRPLINAFPHGGTVSLGLETFAPNFVQETLICIDDFERQTYLKPEEILGLINELKEERGCKIALIFNSERLSCADVYRSYREKVVDFEVSYAPTVREAFDLVFAQGETARKLIWPHVQNLEITNVRILQKIKKIVRILVDAIDQMHENVVADTVASAVLFSWCSYASSPATPNVTEIDAWNDVLFSVKKRNDEEDIALPWVGRLKAYGFNHVNDLDLALAKVVEQGYLAGTGFVEAAQQLHDEIVNRDRSTALHEVWDRFYRNFSGTADEFIADIRRILTNEVEYIGVNDLNGAVWMLRQLGRGDLADESIEKYIEAHQAQPKIFDLSGHPFGGSIDDVVLRTKFDEAHTSLVRLPSLDESLKFMVKHSGYNPEHIEALLKATVEEYEAVFLEEHSDVKLASLIKWSLKWDGDKVEISRKAKEALQRIKATTPLNAIRVGRYLN
;
A
#
# COMPACT_ATOMS: atom_id res chain seq x y z
N MET A 1 -47.58 -4.15 3.40
CA MET A 1 -48.26 -3.00 4.07
C MET A 1 -48.46 -3.14 5.58
N LYS A 2 -49.08 -4.21 6.10
CA LYS A 2 -49.31 -4.38 7.56
C LYS A 2 -48.02 -4.31 8.38
N GLU A 3 -46.97 -5.00 7.93
CA GLU A 3 -45.66 -4.99 8.58
C GLU A 3 -45.02 -3.59 8.59
N LEU A 4 -45.11 -2.83 7.49
CA LEU A 4 -44.58 -1.46 7.42
C LEU A 4 -45.27 -0.55 8.44
N ARG A 5 -46.60 -0.64 8.54
CA ARG A 5 -47.37 0.14 9.52
C ARG A 5 -47.03 -0.25 10.97
N MET A 6 -46.85 -1.54 11.24
CA MET A 6 -46.39 -2.02 12.55
C MET A 6 -44.98 -1.51 12.86
N ALA A 7 -44.07 -1.54 11.87
CA ALA A 7 -42.71 -1.02 12.02
C ALA A 7 -42.68 0.48 12.32
N LEU A 8 -43.55 1.27 11.67
CA LEU A 8 -43.71 2.71 11.98
C LEU A 8 -44.14 2.92 13.44
N PHE A 9 -45.14 2.17 13.90
CA PHE A 9 -45.60 2.25 15.29
C PHE A 9 -44.49 1.86 16.29
N LEU A 10 -43.82 0.72 16.09
CA LEU A 10 -42.77 0.24 17.00
C LEU A 10 -41.53 1.15 17.04
N LYS A 11 -41.24 1.85 15.94
CA LYS A 11 -40.13 2.81 15.84
C LYS A 11 -40.51 4.24 16.25
N THR A 12 -41.79 4.51 16.57
CA THR A 12 -42.24 5.83 16.99
C THR A 12 -41.83 6.12 18.44
N VAL A 13 -41.30 7.32 18.67
CA VAL A 13 -40.80 7.76 19.97
C VAL A 13 -41.49 9.07 20.38
N SER A 14 -41.92 9.17 21.64
CA SER A 14 -42.46 10.43 22.17
C SER A 14 -41.35 11.38 22.61
N LEU A 15 -41.45 12.65 22.24
CA LEU A 15 -40.55 13.71 22.67
C LEU A 15 -40.50 13.87 24.21
N LYS A 16 -41.58 13.53 24.94
CA LYS A 16 -41.62 13.61 26.40
C LYS A 16 -40.80 12.53 27.10
N SER A 17 -40.53 11.40 26.43
CA SER A 17 -39.69 10.30 26.95
C SER A 17 -38.20 10.49 26.68
N LEU A 18 -37.83 11.53 25.94
CA LEU A 18 -36.46 11.93 25.69
C LEU A 18 -36.08 12.99 26.73
N GLU A 19 -35.40 12.57 27.81
CA GLU A 19 -34.90 13.47 28.87
C GLU A 19 -33.85 14.49 28.36
N ARG A 20 -33.38 14.35 27.12
CA ARG A 20 -32.43 15.25 26.45
C ARG A 20 -33.09 15.97 25.28
N LYS A 21 -32.81 17.28 25.13
CA LYS A 21 -33.06 18.01 23.87
C LYS A 21 -32.24 17.35 22.76
N LEU A 22 -32.90 16.76 21.77
CA LEU A 22 -32.27 16.26 20.56
C LEU A 22 -31.85 17.45 19.69
N THR A 23 -30.55 17.73 19.64
CA THR A 23 -29.94 18.60 18.63
C THR A 23 -29.35 17.75 17.51
N LEU A 24 -29.22 18.30 16.30
CA LEU A 24 -28.64 17.64 15.13
C LEU A 24 -27.27 17.00 15.43
N SER A 25 -26.45 17.66 16.25
CA SER A 25 -25.13 17.17 16.68
C SER A 25 -25.20 15.90 17.54
N VAL A 26 -26.19 15.78 18.42
CA VAL A 26 -26.37 14.62 19.32
C VAL A 26 -26.91 13.44 18.53
N VAL A 27 -27.84 13.69 17.60
CA VAL A 27 -28.37 12.66 16.70
C VAL A 27 -27.24 12.06 15.86
N ASN A 28 -26.37 12.88 15.29
CA ASN A 28 -25.34 12.40 14.36
C ASN A 28 -24.25 11.56 15.06
N ASN A 29 -23.88 11.88 16.30
CA ASN A 29 -22.77 11.22 17.00
C ASN A 29 -23.21 9.97 17.79
N GLU A 30 -24.47 9.90 18.23
CA GLU A 30 -24.94 8.88 19.18
C GLU A 30 -26.13 8.05 18.65
N TRP A 31 -26.44 8.11 17.34
CA TRP A 31 -27.62 7.48 16.74
C TRP A 31 -27.78 5.98 17.07
N ALA A 32 -26.67 5.24 17.08
CA ALA A 32 -26.70 3.80 17.32
C ALA A 32 -27.10 3.43 18.76
N GLU A 33 -26.67 4.21 19.76
CA GLU A 33 -27.03 3.98 21.16
C GLU A 33 -28.39 4.57 21.49
N LEU A 34 -28.70 5.76 20.95
CA LEU A 34 -30.03 6.36 21.04
C LEU A 34 -31.10 5.42 20.46
N SER A 35 -30.87 4.85 19.27
CA SER A 35 -31.84 3.94 18.64
C SER A 35 -32.10 2.66 19.45
N LYS A 36 -31.07 2.07 20.09
CA LYS A 36 -31.24 0.89 20.98
C LYS A 36 -32.06 1.22 22.22
N ASP A 37 -31.73 2.31 22.91
CA ASP A 37 -32.45 2.73 24.11
C ASP A 37 -33.90 3.13 23.80
N LEU A 38 -34.11 3.73 22.63
CA LEU A 38 -35.44 4.12 22.15
C LEU A 38 -36.29 2.92 21.75
N LEU A 39 -35.71 1.91 21.07
CA LEU A 39 -36.38 0.65 20.77
C LEU A 39 -36.74 -0.11 22.06
N ARG A 40 -35.85 -0.11 23.06
CA ARG A 40 -36.10 -0.74 24.36
C ARG A 40 -37.25 -0.06 25.12
N LYS A 41 -37.25 1.28 25.18
CA LYS A 41 -38.33 2.07 25.80
C LYS A 41 -39.66 1.96 25.02
N GLY A 42 -39.60 1.82 23.70
CA GLY A 42 -40.74 1.54 22.84
C GLY A 42 -41.35 0.17 23.14
N MET A 43 -40.52 -0.88 23.25
CA MET A 43 -40.96 -2.22 23.65
C MET A 43 -41.58 -2.25 25.05
N ASP A 44 -41.04 -1.48 26.01
CA ASP A 44 -41.61 -1.39 27.36
C ASP A 44 -43.00 -0.73 27.41
N ARG A 45 -43.40 0.06 26.39
CA ARG A 45 -44.78 0.56 26.22
C ARG A 45 -45.76 -0.46 25.66
N VAL A 46 -45.27 -1.44 24.90
CA VAL A 46 -46.09 -2.53 24.34
C VAL A 46 -46.21 -3.69 25.35
N ARG A 47 -45.28 -3.79 26.29
CA ARG A 47 -45.24 -4.82 27.35
C ARG A 47 -46.52 -4.93 28.21
N PRO A 48 -47.22 -3.85 28.60
CA PRO A 48 -48.50 -3.93 29.31
C PRO A 48 -49.63 -4.46 28.43
N LEU A 49 -49.62 -4.16 27.12
CA LEU A 49 -50.58 -4.68 26.14
C LEU A 49 -50.38 -6.17 25.85
N ILE A 50 -49.12 -6.63 25.86
CA ILE A 50 -48.75 -8.04 25.73
C ILE A 50 -49.14 -8.84 26.98
N ASN A 51 -49.03 -8.25 28.17
CA ASN A 51 -49.33 -8.91 29.45
C ASN A 51 -50.81 -8.85 29.87
N ALA A 52 -51.64 -8.01 29.23
CA ALA A 52 -53.06 -7.86 29.57
C ALA A 52 -53.98 -8.93 28.93
N PHE A 53 -53.46 -9.81 28.06
CA PHE A 53 -54.25 -10.84 27.40
C PHE A 53 -53.73 -12.25 27.70
N PRO A 54 -54.50 -13.09 28.41
CA PRO A 54 -54.15 -14.47 28.63
C PRO A 54 -54.51 -15.27 27.37
N HIS A 55 -53.50 -15.90 26.76
CA HIS A 55 -53.53 -16.91 25.68
C HIS A 55 -52.97 -16.40 24.34
N GLY A 56 -51.71 -16.80 24.07
CA GLY A 56 -50.81 -16.29 23.04
C GLY A 56 -51.07 -16.74 21.59
N GLY A 57 -52.32 -16.73 21.12
CA GLY A 57 -52.65 -17.04 19.71
C GLY A 57 -53.34 -15.92 18.93
N THR A 58 -53.99 -14.96 19.61
CA THR A 58 -54.89 -13.97 18.98
C THR A 58 -54.43 -12.51 19.16
N VAL A 59 -53.32 -12.29 19.86
CA VAL A 59 -52.79 -10.94 20.18
C VAL A 59 -52.12 -10.28 18.97
N SER A 60 -51.50 -11.05 18.07
CA SER A 60 -50.85 -10.51 16.85
C SER A 60 -51.85 -9.82 15.93
N LEU A 61 -53.00 -10.44 15.67
CA LEU A 61 -54.04 -9.90 14.78
C LEU A 61 -54.66 -8.59 15.30
N GLY A 62 -54.87 -8.46 16.61
CA GLY A 62 -55.40 -7.23 17.21
C GLY A 62 -54.38 -6.09 17.20
N LEU A 63 -53.15 -6.35 17.62
CA LEU A 63 -52.08 -5.34 17.58
C LEU A 63 -51.76 -4.91 16.14
N GLU A 64 -51.64 -5.84 15.19
CA GLU A 64 -51.38 -5.51 13.78
C GLU A 64 -52.50 -4.69 13.13
N THR A 65 -53.74 -4.84 13.60
CA THR A 65 -54.90 -4.13 13.07
C THR A 65 -55.06 -2.74 13.70
N PHE A 66 -54.80 -2.59 15.00
CA PHE A 66 -55.05 -1.34 15.72
C PHE A 66 -53.80 -0.48 15.95
N ALA A 67 -52.61 -1.07 16.13
CA ALA A 67 -51.37 -0.32 16.37
C ALA A 67 -51.05 0.76 15.31
N PRO A 68 -51.26 0.51 14.00
CA PRO A 68 -51.07 1.53 12.98
C PRO A 68 -51.90 2.81 13.16
N ASN A 69 -53.10 2.71 13.74
CA ASN A 69 -54.00 3.85 13.92
C ASN A 69 -53.50 4.84 14.99
N PHE A 70 -52.54 4.42 15.82
CA PHE A 70 -51.95 5.26 16.87
C PHE A 70 -50.78 6.11 16.37
N VAL A 71 -50.32 5.92 15.13
CA VAL A 71 -49.32 6.82 14.53
C VAL A 71 -50.03 8.08 14.04
N GLN A 72 -49.99 9.12 14.85
CA GLN A 72 -50.62 10.42 14.60
C GLN A 72 -49.67 11.54 15.06
N GLU A 73 -49.78 12.72 14.44
CA GLU A 73 -49.02 13.92 14.79
C GLU A 73 -47.49 13.69 14.91
N THR A 74 -46.95 12.80 14.07
CA THR A 74 -45.57 12.31 14.18
C THR A 74 -44.72 12.76 12.99
N LEU A 75 -43.45 13.10 13.22
CA LEU A 75 -42.46 13.26 12.15
C LEU A 75 -41.88 11.88 11.79
N ILE A 76 -42.06 11.46 10.54
CA ILE A 76 -41.64 10.16 10.01
C ILE A 76 -40.55 10.41 8.97
N CYS A 77 -39.38 9.80 9.16
CA CYS A 77 -38.30 9.81 8.16
C CYS A 77 -38.21 8.44 7.50
N ILE A 78 -38.30 8.41 6.17
CA ILE A 78 -38.12 7.21 5.35
C ILE A 78 -36.84 7.42 4.54
N ASP A 79 -35.83 6.61 4.84
CA ASP A 79 -34.51 6.65 4.19
C ASP A 79 -34.34 5.48 3.20
N ASP A 80 -33.40 5.61 2.26
CA ASP A 80 -33.08 4.62 1.22
C ASP A 80 -34.34 4.14 0.43
N PHE A 81 -35.29 5.04 0.15
CA PHE A 81 -36.56 4.69 -0.52
C PHE A 81 -36.36 4.04 -1.90
N GLU A 82 -35.26 4.35 -2.60
CA GLU A 82 -34.91 3.74 -3.87
C GLU A 82 -34.61 2.23 -3.77
N ARG A 83 -34.32 1.71 -2.57
CA ARG A 83 -33.97 0.30 -2.34
C ARG A 83 -35.18 -0.61 -2.15
N GLN A 84 -36.40 -0.07 -2.21
CA GLN A 84 -37.60 -0.86 -2.04
C GLN A 84 -37.82 -1.81 -3.23
N THR A 85 -37.85 -3.12 -2.95
CA THR A 85 -38.09 -4.17 -3.94
C THR A 85 -39.37 -4.98 -3.69
N TYR A 86 -39.92 -4.93 -2.47
CA TYR A 86 -41.02 -5.80 -2.05
C TYR A 86 -42.40 -5.14 -2.11
N LEU A 87 -42.47 -3.84 -1.83
CA LEU A 87 -43.72 -3.08 -1.87
C LEU A 87 -43.77 -2.23 -3.14
N LYS A 88 -44.97 -2.16 -3.72
CA LYS A 88 -45.22 -1.28 -4.85
C LYS A 88 -45.09 0.18 -4.39
N PRO A 89 -44.40 1.05 -5.16
CA PRO A 89 -44.23 2.46 -4.82
C PRO A 89 -45.56 3.18 -4.55
N GLU A 90 -46.61 2.84 -5.30
CA GLU A 90 -47.96 3.37 -5.14
C GLU A 90 -48.55 3.06 -3.76
N GLU A 91 -48.26 1.89 -3.20
CA GLU A 91 -48.74 1.51 -1.86
C GLU A 91 -48.05 2.32 -0.75
N ILE A 92 -46.75 2.59 -0.91
CA ILE A 92 -45.99 3.41 0.03
C ILE A 92 -46.45 4.87 -0.07
N LEU A 93 -46.57 5.40 -1.30
CA LEU A 93 -47.04 6.76 -1.54
C LEU A 93 -48.49 6.96 -1.06
N GLY A 94 -49.35 5.95 -1.23
CA GLY A 94 -50.70 5.96 -0.67
C GLY A 94 -50.70 6.01 0.86
N LEU A 95 -49.83 5.24 1.51
CA LEU A 95 -49.65 5.31 2.97
C LEU A 95 -49.11 6.67 3.43
N ILE A 96 -48.13 7.23 2.71
CA ILE A 96 -47.58 8.56 3.00
C ILE A 96 -48.70 9.61 2.93
N ASN A 97 -49.54 9.54 1.89
CA ASN A 97 -50.67 10.45 1.73
C ASN A 97 -51.70 10.31 2.87
N GLU A 98 -52.07 9.09 3.26
CA GLU A 98 -52.96 8.85 4.41
C GLU A 98 -52.37 9.43 5.71
N LEU A 99 -51.09 9.16 5.98
CA LEU A 99 -50.42 9.63 7.19
C LEU A 99 -50.33 11.16 7.24
N LYS A 100 -50.08 11.81 6.10
CA LYS A 100 -50.03 13.26 5.97
C LYS A 100 -51.41 13.90 6.15
N GLU A 101 -52.38 13.48 5.35
CA GLU A 101 -53.70 14.14 5.24
C GLU A 101 -54.66 13.76 6.37
N GLU A 102 -54.65 12.51 6.82
CA GLU A 102 -55.64 11.99 7.79
C GLU A 102 -55.08 11.89 9.22
N ARG A 103 -53.76 11.85 9.39
CA ARG A 103 -53.12 11.60 10.71
C ARG A 103 -52.26 12.74 11.21
N GLY A 104 -52.15 13.84 10.46
CA GLY A 104 -51.35 15.01 10.83
C GLY A 104 -49.85 14.72 10.94
N CYS A 105 -49.35 13.66 10.29
CA CYS A 105 -47.93 13.33 10.29
C CYS A 105 -47.16 14.20 9.30
N LYS A 106 -45.90 14.50 9.63
CA LYS A 106 -44.95 15.11 8.70
C LYS A 106 -44.01 14.04 8.18
N ILE A 107 -43.72 14.03 6.89
CA ILE A 107 -42.94 12.95 6.27
C ILE A 107 -41.73 13.54 5.56
N ALA A 108 -40.55 13.00 5.87
CA ALA A 108 -39.31 13.28 5.17
C ALA A 108 -38.90 12.03 4.40
N LEU A 109 -38.72 12.15 3.08
CA LEU A 109 -38.23 11.10 2.20
C LEU A 109 -36.79 11.41 1.81
N ILE A 110 -35.89 10.45 2.01
CA ILE A 110 -34.47 10.56 1.64
C ILE A 110 -34.16 9.40 0.70
N PHE A 111 -33.69 9.72 -0.51
CA PHE A 111 -33.37 8.73 -1.53
C PHE A 111 -32.52 9.30 -2.66
N ASN A 112 -31.89 8.41 -3.43
CA ASN A 112 -31.27 8.76 -4.70
C ASN A 112 -32.30 8.64 -5.84
N SER A 113 -32.65 9.78 -6.46
CA SER A 113 -33.65 9.86 -7.52
C SER A 113 -33.27 9.11 -8.81
N GLU A 114 -31.97 9.03 -9.14
CA GLU A 114 -31.48 8.33 -10.34
C GLU A 114 -31.55 6.80 -10.19
N ARG A 115 -31.48 6.30 -8.96
CA ARG A 115 -31.55 4.87 -8.65
C ARG A 115 -32.97 4.38 -8.40
N LEU A 116 -33.96 5.26 -8.51
CA LEU A 116 -35.35 4.90 -8.30
C LEU A 116 -35.86 4.05 -9.47
N SER A 117 -36.13 2.77 -9.23
CA SER A 117 -36.64 1.81 -10.23
C SER A 117 -37.99 2.20 -10.86
N CYS A 118 -38.68 3.18 -10.26
CA CYS A 118 -40.04 3.59 -10.55
C CYS A 118 -40.15 5.12 -10.71
N ALA A 119 -39.16 5.73 -11.36
CA ALA A 119 -39.07 7.19 -11.53
C ALA A 119 -40.36 7.81 -12.08
N ASP A 120 -41.03 7.17 -13.04
CA ASP A 120 -42.27 7.67 -13.64
C ASP A 120 -43.46 7.69 -12.64
N VAL A 121 -43.57 6.65 -11.81
CA VAL A 121 -44.59 6.57 -10.77
C VAL A 121 -44.35 7.68 -9.76
N TYR A 122 -43.12 7.81 -9.24
CA TYR A 122 -42.78 8.90 -8.33
C TYR A 122 -43.11 10.27 -8.93
N ARG A 123 -42.77 10.50 -10.20
CA ARG A 123 -43.04 11.77 -10.90
C ARG A 123 -44.55 12.10 -10.96
N SER A 124 -45.40 11.09 -11.14
CA SER A 124 -46.86 11.26 -11.18
C SER A 124 -47.49 11.57 -9.81
N TYR A 125 -46.92 11.06 -8.72
CA TYR A 125 -47.40 11.30 -7.35
C TYR A 125 -46.69 12.47 -6.65
N ARG A 126 -45.54 12.92 -7.20
CA ARG A 126 -44.73 14.01 -6.67
C ARG A 126 -45.54 15.27 -6.42
N GLU A 127 -46.40 15.67 -7.36
CA GLU A 127 -47.26 16.85 -7.22
C GLU A 127 -48.21 16.76 -6.02
N LYS A 128 -48.71 15.55 -5.71
CA LYS A 128 -49.74 15.35 -4.67
C LYS A 128 -49.14 15.12 -3.29
N VAL A 129 -48.00 14.43 -3.25
CA VAL A 129 -47.44 13.89 -1.99
C VAL A 129 -46.36 14.81 -1.42
N VAL A 130 -45.61 15.53 -2.27
CA VAL A 130 -44.41 16.27 -1.87
C VAL A 130 -44.70 17.78 -1.83
N ASP A 131 -44.68 18.36 -0.63
CA ASP A 131 -44.88 19.80 -0.45
C ASP A 131 -43.61 20.61 -0.75
N PHE A 132 -42.45 20.04 -0.44
CA PHE A 132 -41.15 20.69 -0.61
C PHE A 132 -40.07 19.63 -0.89
N GLU A 133 -39.15 19.96 -1.79
CA GLU A 133 -38.04 19.09 -2.18
C GLU A 133 -36.72 19.82 -1.99
N VAL A 134 -35.76 19.16 -1.34
CA VAL A 134 -34.40 19.66 -1.16
C VAL A 134 -33.48 18.78 -1.98
N SER A 135 -32.77 19.38 -2.93
CA SER A 135 -31.68 18.71 -3.61
C SER A 135 -30.41 18.79 -2.75
N TYR A 136 -29.86 17.64 -2.37
CA TYR A 136 -28.57 17.56 -1.70
C TYR A 136 -27.47 17.37 -2.74
N ALA A 137 -26.81 18.47 -3.12
CA ALA A 137 -25.72 18.49 -4.09
C ALA A 137 -24.53 19.29 -3.51
N PRO A 138 -23.79 18.72 -2.54
CA PRO A 138 -22.67 19.43 -1.93
C PRO A 138 -21.59 19.68 -2.99
N THR A 139 -21.00 20.86 -2.94
CA THR A 139 -19.77 21.13 -3.69
C THR A 139 -18.63 20.25 -3.19
N VAL A 140 -17.61 20.03 -4.02
CA VAL A 140 -16.37 19.32 -3.62
C VAL A 140 -15.78 19.96 -2.36
N ARG A 141 -15.83 21.29 -2.27
CA ARG A 141 -15.32 22.03 -1.12
C ARG A 141 -16.11 21.77 0.16
N GLU A 142 -17.44 21.83 0.11
CA GLU A 142 -18.29 21.55 1.28
C GLU A 142 -18.12 20.12 1.76
N ALA A 143 -18.09 19.14 0.84
CA ALA A 143 -17.86 17.74 1.17
C ALA A 143 -16.48 17.52 1.82
N PHE A 144 -15.45 18.18 1.30
CA PHE A 144 -14.10 18.13 1.86
C PHE A 144 -14.03 18.75 3.25
N ASP A 145 -14.58 19.95 3.43
CA ASP A 145 -14.56 20.69 4.68
C ASP A 145 -15.37 19.99 5.80
N LEU A 146 -16.35 19.15 5.42
CA LEU A 146 -17.10 18.30 6.35
C LEU A 146 -16.26 17.15 6.93
N VAL A 147 -15.28 16.62 6.18
CA VAL A 147 -14.52 15.42 6.56
C VAL A 147 -13.16 15.75 7.16
N PHE A 148 -12.47 16.72 6.57
CA PHE A 148 -11.16 17.14 7.02
C PHE A 148 -11.33 18.37 7.89
N ALA A 149 -10.77 18.41 9.10
CA ALA A 149 -10.83 19.58 9.97
C ALA A 149 -9.74 20.59 9.60
N GLN A 150 -9.95 21.87 9.92
CA GLN A 150 -8.93 22.91 9.74
C GLN A 150 -7.75 22.61 10.68
N GLY A 151 -6.52 22.68 10.16
CA GLY A 151 -5.28 22.42 10.93
C GLY A 151 -4.69 21.02 10.80
N GLU A 152 -5.37 20.07 10.15
CA GLU A 152 -4.78 18.75 9.85
C GLU A 152 -3.62 18.90 8.83
N THR A 153 -2.43 18.37 9.13
CA THR A 153 -1.23 18.47 8.27
C THR A 153 -1.48 17.94 6.86
N ALA A 154 -2.08 16.75 6.77
CA ALA A 154 -2.38 16.11 5.49
C ALA A 154 -3.46 16.83 4.68
N ARG A 155 -4.25 17.74 5.28
CA ARG A 155 -5.33 18.45 4.59
C ARG A 155 -4.83 19.19 3.33
N LYS A 156 -3.69 19.88 3.45
CA LYS A 156 -3.11 20.66 2.35
C LYS A 156 -2.63 19.75 1.21
N LEU A 157 -2.07 18.59 1.55
CA LEU A 157 -1.60 17.60 0.58
C LEU A 157 -2.77 16.90 -0.12
N ILE A 158 -3.85 16.57 0.60
CA ILE A 158 -5.01 15.86 0.05
C ILE A 158 -5.87 16.75 -0.87
N TRP A 159 -6.03 18.04 -0.54
CA TRP A 159 -6.97 18.94 -1.21
C TRP A 159 -6.83 19.00 -2.74
N PRO A 160 -5.63 19.22 -3.32
CA PRO A 160 -5.47 19.31 -4.77
C PRO A 160 -5.95 18.04 -5.49
N HIS A 161 -5.72 16.87 -4.90
CA HIS A 161 -6.10 15.58 -5.48
C HIS A 161 -7.60 15.32 -5.39
N VAL A 162 -8.23 15.63 -4.26
CA VAL A 162 -9.70 15.56 -4.10
C VAL A 162 -10.40 16.51 -5.06
N GLN A 163 -9.86 17.72 -5.23
CA GLN A 163 -10.38 18.70 -6.18
C GLN A 163 -10.25 18.22 -7.62
N ASN A 164 -9.08 17.68 -8.01
CA ASN A 164 -8.83 17.17 -9.36
C ASN A 164 -9.79 16.02 -9.74
N LEU A 165 -10.06 15.12 -8.79
CA LEU A 165 -10.96 13.97 -8.97
C LEU A 165 -12.43 14.30 -8.70
N GLU A 166 -12.75 15.55 -8.37
CA GLU A 166 -14.11 16.05 -8.11
C GLU A 166 -14.90 15.20 -7.09
N ILE A 167 -14.23 14.75 -6.02
CA ILE A 167 -14.83 13.80 -5.06
C ILE A 167 -15.80 14.54 -4.13
N THR A 168 -17.10 14.34 -4.33
CA THR A 168 -18.18 14.90 -3.48
C THR A 168 -18.73 13.89 -2.46
N ASN A 169 -18.44 12.60 -2.64
CA ASN A 169 -18.95 11.55 -1.75
C ASN A 169 -18.20 11.52 -0.42
N VAL A 170 -18.86 12.00 0.64
CA VAL A 170 -18.35 12.06 2.02
C VAL A 170 -17.86 10.70 2.54
N ARG A 171 -18.49 9.58 2.15
CA ARG A 171 -18.06 8.23 2.57
C ARG A 171 -16.72 7.85 1.94
N ILE A 172 -16.47 8.24 0.70
CA ILE A 172 -15.17 8.05 0.02
C ILE A 172 -14.11 8.92 0.68
N LEU A 173 -14.43 10.19 0.95
CA LEU A 173 -13.53 11.11 1.65
C LEU A 173 -13.15 10.60 3.05
N GLN A 174 -14.07 10.00 3.80
CA GLN A 174 -13.78 9.37 5.09
C GLN A 174 -12.83 8.17 4.96
N LYS A 175 -12.99 7.36 3.90
CA LYS A 175 -12.08 6.24 3.60
C LYS A 175 -10.69 6.73 3.23
N ILE A 176 -10.61 7.75 2.37
CA ILE A 176 -9.35 8.43 2.02
C ILE A 176 -8.67 8.93 3.30
N LYS A 177 -9.39 9.65 4.17
CA LYS A 177 -8.85 10.14 5.45
C LYS A 177 -8.26 9.03 6.30
N LYS A 178 -8.95 7.89 6.41
CA LYS A 178 -8.48 6.74 7.17
C LYS A 178 -7.21 6.12 6.58
N ILE A 179 -7.19 5.89 5.26
CA ILE A 179 -6.05 5.28 4.56
C ILE A 179 -4.83 6.21 4.59
N VAL A 180 -5.01 7.49 4.23
CA VAL A 180 -3.91 8.47 4.24
C VAL A 180 -3.29 8.58 5.63
N ARG A 181 -4.11 8.57 6.71
CA ARG A 181 -3.58 8.57 8.07
C ARG A 181 -2.72 7.33 8.35
N ILE A 182 -3.21 6.14 8.01
CA ILE A 182 -2.44 4.88 8.21
C ILE A 182 -1.10 4.93 7.48
N LEU A 183 -1.09 5.42 6.24
CA LEU A 183 0.11 5.49 5.42
C LEU A 183 1.09 6.55 5.94
N VAL A 184 0.63 7.78 6.14
CA VAL A 184 1.47 8.91 6.58
C VAL A 184 2.05 8.66 7.98
N ASP A 185 1.29 8.09 8.91
CA ASP A 185 1.79 7.76 10.24
C ASP A 185 2.94 6.72 10.19
N ALA A 186 3.05 5.93 9.12
CA ALA A 186 4.12 4.95 8.94
C ALA A 186 5.39 5.52 8.28
N ILE A 187 5.32 6.71 7.68
CA ILE A 187 6.40 7.32 6.90
C ILE A 187 6.67 8.78 7.29
N ASP A 188 6.18 9.23 8.45
CA ASP A 188 6.18 10.64 8.86
C ASP A 188 7.60 11.26 8.99
N GLN A 189 8.63 10.43 9.17
CA GLN A 189 10.04 10.82 9.21
C GLN A 189 10.77 10.70 7.86
N MET A 190 10.09 10.23 6.80
CA MET A 190 10.68 10.09 5.47
C MET A 190 10.68 11.42 4.71
N HIS A 191 11.31 11.41 3.53
CA HIS A 191 11.48 12.60 2.70
C HIS A 191 10.11 13.15 2.26
N GLU A 192 9.96 14.48 2.21
CA GLU A 192 8.66 15.13 1.94
C GLU A 192 8.02 14.70 0.62
N ASN A 193 8.84 14.44 -0.41
CA ASN A 193 8.39 13.90 -1.69
C ASN A 193 7.78 12.49 -1.57
N VAL A 194 8.32 11.61 -0.71
CA VAL A 194 7.74 10.27 -0.47
C VAL A 194 6.36 10.42 0.16
N VAL A 195 6.22 11.34 1.13
CA VAL A 195 4.94 11.64 1.77
C VAL A 195 3.95 12.22 0.77
N ALA A 196 4.38 13.17 -0.07
CA ALA A 196 3.54 13.78 -1.09
C ALA A 196 3.06 12.76 -2.13
N ASP A 197 3.96 11.94 -2.66
CA ASP A 197 3.65 10.87 -3.63
C ASP A 197 2.70 9.84 -3.03
N THR A 198 2.94 9.44 -1.77
CA THR A 198 2.05 8.54 -1.03
C THR A 198 0.64 9.12 -0.88
N VAL A 199 0.50 10.40 -0.53
CA VAL A 199 -0.82 11.05 -0.41
C VAL A 199 -1.51 11.11 -1.78
N ALA A 200 -0.78 11.46 -2.84
CA ALA A 200 -1.31 11.52 -4.19
C ALA A 200 -1.84 10.14 -4.65
N SER A 201 -1.04 9.09 -4.52
CA SER A 201 -1.43 7.73 -4.91
C SER A 201 -2.55 7.17 -4.02
N ALA A 202 -2.54 7.47 -2.71
CA ALA A 202 -3.59 7.04 -1.79
C ALA A 202 -4.96 7.62 -2.11
N VAL A 203 -5.02 8.92 -2.46
CA VAL A 203 -6.28 9.56 -2.86
C VAL A 203 -6.78 8.94 -4.17
N LEU A 204 -5.90 8.77 -5.15
CA LEU A 204 -6.22 8.19 -6.45
C LEU A 204 -6.75 6.75 -6.32
N PHE A 205 -6.00 5.86 -5.67
CA PHE A 205 -6.39 4.45 -5.55
C PHE A 205 -7.63 4.25 -4.69
N SER A 206 -7.80 5.07 -3.64
CA SER A 206 -9.05 5.07 -2.87
C SER A 206 -10.24 5.50 -3.74
N TRP A 207 -10.07 6.53 -4.57
CA TRP A 207 -11.11 6.94 -5.51
C TRP A 207 -11.42 5.82 -6.52
N CYS A 208 -10.39 5.20 -7.10
CA CYS A 208 -10.55 4.06 -8.00
C CYS A 208 -11.33 2.90 -7.37
N SER A 209 -11.01 2.57 -6.11
CA SER A 209 -11.65 1.48 -5.38
C SER A 209 -13.11 1.75 -5.03
N TYR A 210 -13.47 3.00 -4.71
CA TYR A 210 -14.77 3.32 -4.09
C TYR A 210 -15.74 4.14 -4.94
N ALA A 211 -15.30 4.85 -5.98
CA ALA A 211 -16.15 5.80 -6.70
C ALA A 211 -17.12 5.14 -7.71
N SER A 212 -17.00 3.83 -7.97
CA SER A 212 -17.85 3.08 -8.91
C SER A 212 -18.14 3.87 -10.20
N SER A 213 -17.11 4.06 -11.02
CA SER A 213 -17.21 4.82 -12.28
C SER A 213 -16.62 4.02 -13.46
N PRO A 214 -17.13 4.16 -14.69
CA PRO A 214 -16.44 3.64 -15.89
C PRO A 214 -15.04 4.24 -16.09
N ALA A 215 -14.75 5.37 -15.43
CA ALA A 215 -13.44 6.05 -15.45
C ALA A 215 -12.51 5.63 -14.31
N THR A 216 -12.89 4.64 -13.49
CA THR A 216 -12.03 4.06 -12.44
C THR A 216 -11.58 2.66 -12.83
N PRO A 217 -10.27 2.37 -12.91
CA PRO A 217 -9.80 1.00 -13.03
C PRO A 217 -10.06 0.23 -11.72
N ASN A 218 -10.28 -1.08 -11.83
CA ASN A 218 -10.29 -1.97 -10.68
C ASN A 218 -8.85 -2.32 -10.24
N VAL A 219 -8.70 -2.89 -9.03
CA VAL A 219 -7.37 -3.21 -8.44
C VAL A 219 -6.55 -4.17 -9.33
N THR A 220 -7.20 -5.14 -9.98
CA THR A 220 -6.51 -6.06 -10.91
C THR A 220 -6.04 -5.40 -12.21
N GLU A 221 -6.70 -4.31 -12.64
CA GLU A 221 -6.26 -3.49 -13.78
C GLU A 221 -5.09 -2.56 -13.40
N ILE A 222 -4.96 -2.19 -12.12
CA ILE A 222 -3.83 -1.41 -11.60
C ILE A 222 -2.55 -2.25 -11.60
N ASP A 223 -2.63 -3.55 -11.24
CA ASP A 223 -1.48 -4.46 -11.32
C ASP A 223 -0.97 -4.65 -12.77
N ALA A 224 -1.87 -4.60 -13.76
CA ALA A 224 -1.54 -4.69 -15.18
C ALA A 224 -1.14 -3.33 -15.82
N TRP A 225 -1.12 -2.25 -15.05
CA TRP A 225 -0.96 -0.89 -15.56
C TRP A 225 0.37 -0.65 -16.28
N ASN A 226 1.46 -1.20 -15.78
CA ASN A 226 2.78 -1.06 -16.40
C ASN A 226 2.85 -1.72 -17.79
N ASP A 227 2.22 -2.88 -17.96
CA ASP A 227 2.11 -3.57 -19.26
C ASP A 227 1.21 -2.81 -20.23
N VAL A 228 0.10 -2.25 -19.73
CA VAL A 228 -0.80 -1.40 -20.52
C VAL A 228 -0.06 -0.16 -21.01
N LEU A 229 0.59 0.60 -20.12
CA LEU A 229 1.39 1.80 -20.46
C LEU A 229 2.49 1.52 -21.48
N PHE A 230 3.21 0.41 -21.32
CA PHE A 230 4.26 0.01 -22.24
C PHE A 230 3.69 -0.33 -23.63
N SER A 231 2.53 -1.00 -23.67
CA SER A 231 1.85 -1.31 -24.93
C SER A 231 1.21 -0.08 -25.61
N VAL A 232 0.79 0.93 -24.84
CA VAL A 232 0.31 2.24 -25.32
C VAL A 232 1.46 3.02 -25.96
N LYS A 233 2.63 3.08 -25.30
CA LYS A 233 3.82 3.80 -25.81
C LYS A 233 4.39 3.21 -27.10
N LYS A 234 4.19 1.90 -27.33
CA LYS A 234 4.75 1.18 -28.49
C LYS A 234 3.90 1.34 -29.77
N ARG A 235 2.61 1.65 -29.61
CA ARG A 235 1.66 1.90 -30.71
C ARG A 235 1.58 3.41 -30.88
N ASN A 236 2.43 3.97 -31.72
CA ASN A 236 2.53 5.40 -31.97
C ASN A 236 1.36 5.90 -32.86
N ASP A 237 0.15 5.38 -32.63
CA ASP A 237 -1.05 5.67 -33.41
C ASP A 237 -2.04 6.39 -32.49
N GLU A 238 -2.38 7.62 -32.85
CA GLU A 238 -3.29 8.52 -32.13
C GLU A 238 -4.73 7.98 -32.01
N GLU A 239 -5.03 6.83 -32.63
CA GLU A 239 -6.39 6.31 -32.79
C GLU A 239 -6.76 5.10 -31.92
N ASP A 240 -5.88 4.52 -31.11
CA ASP A 240 -6.27 3.39 -30.26
C ASP A 240 -5.62 3.38 -28.87
N ILE A 241 -6.36 3.86 -27.86
CA ILE A 241 -6.72 3.11 -26.63
C ILE A 241 -8.00 3.71 -26.02
N ALA A 242 -9.07 2.94 -26.22
CA ALA A 242 -10.47 3.21 -25.93
C ALA A 242 -10.91 3.02 -24.46
N LEU A 243 -10.08 3.42 -23.49
CA LEU A 243 -10.40 3.25 -22.07
C LEU A 243 -10.41 4.60 -21.32
N PRO A 244 -11.59 5.13 -20.95
CA PRO A 244 -11.75 6.45 -20.34
C PRO A 244 -10.87 6.71 -19.11
N TRP A 245 -10.54 5.66 -18.36
CA TRP A 245 -9.73 5.72 -17.15
C TRP A 245 -8.24 6.01 -17.43
N VAL A 246 -7.71 5.61 -18.59
CA VAL A 246 -6.30 5.87 -18.97
C VAL A 246 -6.04 7.36 -19.15
N GLY A 247 -6.94 8.05 -19.87
CA GLY A 247 -6.88 9.51 -20.04
C GLY A 247 -7.02 10.24 -18.69
N ARG A 248 -7.86 9.70 -17.78
CA ARG A 248 -8.06 10.28 -16.45
C ARG A 248 -6.82 10.20 -15.57
N LEU A 249 -6.10 9.07 -15.59
CA LEU A 249 -4.84 8.89 -14.84
C LEU A 249 -3.73 9.81 -15.35
N LYS A 250 -3.57 9.93 -16.68
CA LYS A 250 -2.61 10.87 -17.28
C LYS A 250 -2.93 12.31 -16.89
N ALA A 251 -4.21 12.73 -16.96
CA ALA A 251 -4.64 14.06 -16.56
C ALA A 251 -4.48 14.33 -15.05
N TYR A 252 -4.45 13.27 -14.23
CA TYR A 252 -4.11 13.35 -12.81
C TYR A 252 -2.60 13.52 -12.56
N GLY A 253 -1.75 13.19 -13.54
CA GLY A 253 -0.29 13.20 -13.43
C GLY A 253 0.32 11.82 -13.14
N PHE A 254 -0.49 10.76 -13.17
CA PHE A 254 -0.05 9.40 -12.89
C PHE A 254 0.51 8.73 -14.15
N ASN A 255 1.83 8.82 -14.32
CA ASN A 255 2.52 8.49 -15.58
C ASN A 255 3.34 7.19 -15.53
N HIS A 256 3.51 6.60 -14.35
CA HIS A 256 4.19 5.32 -14.12
C HIS A 256 3.65 4.69 -12.82
N VAL A 257 3.79 3.36 -12.67
CA VAL A 257 3.61 2.66 -11.38
C VAL A 257 4.98 2.17 -10.91
N ASN A 258 5.37 2.57 -9.71
CA ASN A 258 6.57 2.08 -9.03
C ASN A 258 6.21 1.06 -7.92
N ASP A 259 7.22 0.55 -7.23
CA ASP A 259 7.04 -0.44 -6.16
C ASP A 259 6.24 0.11 -4.98
N LEU A 260 6.38 1.41 -4.68
CA LEU A 260 5.59 2.10 -3.65
C LEU A 260 4.11 2.11 -4.01
N ASP A 261 3.76 2.40 -5.27
CA ASP A 261 2.38 2.40 -5.77
C ASP A 261 1.74 1.01 -5.68
N LEU A 262 2.48 -0.04 -6.07
CA LEU A 262 1.99 -1.42 -5.97
C LEU A 262 1.74 -1.84 -4.52
N ALA A 263 2.66 -1.49 -3.61
CA ALA A 263 2.50 -1.77 -2.19
C ALA A 263 1.31 -0.98 -1.60
N LEU A 264 1.13 0.28 -2.02
CA LEU A 264 0.04 1.14 -1.59
C LEU A 264 -1.32 0.60 -2.06
N ALA A 265 -1.42 0.11 -3.29
CA ALA A 265 -2.64 -0.49 -3.82
C ALA A 265 -3.13 -1.65 -2.93
N LYS A 266 -2.22 -2.49 -2.45
CA LYS A 266 -2.52 -3.56 -1.48
C LYS A 266 -3.04 -3.00 -0.15
N VAL A 267 -2.47 -1.89 0.35
CA VAL A 267 -2.98 -1.23 1.57
C VAL A 267 -4.40 -0.72 1.39
N VAL A 268 -4.74 -0.16 0.22
CA VAL A 268 -6.10 0.32 -0.09
C VAL A 268 -7.10 -0.83 -0.13
N GLU A 269 -6.70 -1.96 -0.72
CA GLU A 269 -7.53 -3.18 -0.81
C GLU A 269 -7.75 -3.84 0.56
N GLN A 270 -6.68 -4.02 1.34
CA GLN A 270 -6.70 -4.72 2.63
C GLN A 270 -7.19 -3.83 3.78
N GLY A 271 -6.93 -2.52 3.70
CA GLY A 271 -7.23 -1.55 4.74
C GLY A 271 -6.26 -1.52 5.92
N TYR A 272 -5.10 -2.19 5.83
CA TYR A 272 -4.03 -2.23 6.84
C TYR A 272 -2.64 -2.44 6.19
N LEU A 273 -1.56 -2.21 6.95
CA LEU A 273 -0.17 -2.21 6.45
C LEU A 273 0.50 -3.60 6.40
N ALA A 274 0.25 -4.44 7.40
CA ALA A 274 1.01 -5.68 7.59
C ALA A 274 0.96 -6.61 6.36
N GLY A 275 2.13 -7.02 5.85
CA GLY A 275 2.23 -7.93 4.71
C GLY A 275 2.07 -7.28 3.33
N THR A 276 1.98 -5.95 3.25
CA THR A 276 1.85 -5.22 1.97
C THR A 276 3.20 -4.87 1.32
N GLY A 277 4.28 -4.79 2.11
CA GLY A 277 5.60 -4.32 1.67
C GLY A 277 5.72 -2.79 1.58
N PHE A 278 4.72 -2.05 2.07
CA PHE A 278 4.65 -0.59 1.90
C PHE A 278 5.81 0.14 2.58
N VAL A 279 6.17 -0.24 3.81
CA VAL A 279 7.23 0.45 4.57
C VAL A 279 8.58 0.24 3.90
N GLU A 280 8.85 -0.98 3.42
CA GLU A 280 10.08 -1.33 2.71
C GLU A 280 10.20 -0.57 1.38
N ALA A 281 9.13 -0.53 0.58
CA ALA A 281 9.11 0.22 -0.68
C ALA A 281 9.24 1.73 -0.46
N ALA A 282 8.59 2.28 0.58
CA ALA A 282 8.71 3.68 0.94
C ALA A 282 10.12 4.03 1.42
N GLN A 283 10.76 3.15 2.20
CA GLN A 283 12.14 3.32 2.65
C GLN A 283 13.11 3.30 1.46
N GLN A 284 12.92 2.39 0.49
CA GLN A 284 13.75 2.36 -0.71
C GLN A 284 13.65 3.68 -1.50
N LEU A 285 12.43 4.18 -1.73
CA LEU A 285 12.25 5.46 -2.42
C LEU A 285 12.82 6.63 -1.60
N HIS A 286 12.69 6.60 -0.28
CA HIS A 286 13.31 7.58 0.61
C HIS A 286 14.82 7.61 0.41
N ASP A 287 15.48 6.45 0.46
CA ASP A 287 16.93 6.34 0.30
C ASP A 287 17.37 6.80 -1.09
N GLU A 288 16.62 6.44 -2.15
CA GLU A 288 16.87 6.90 -3.52
C GLU A 288 16.79 8.42 -3.64
N ILE A 289 15.74 9.05 -3.08
CA ILE A 289 15.56 10.51 -3.12
C ILE A 289 16.62 11.20 -2.28
N VAL A 290 16.89 10.73 -1.07
CA VAL A 290 17.92 11.30 -0.19
C VAL A 290 19.30 11.22 -0.86
N ASN A 291 19.63 10.11 -1.51
CA ASN A 291 20.89 9.98 -2.24
C ASN A 291 20.93 10.91 -3.47
N ARG A 292 19.84 11.03 -4.21
CA ARG A 292 19.74 11.98 -5.33
C ARG A 292 19.88 13.43 -4.88
N ASP A 293 19.25 13.80 -3.78
CA ASP A 293 19.31 15.15 -3.20
C ASP A 293 20.68 15.43 -2.56
N ARG A 294 21.45 14.40 -2.22
CA ARG A 294 22.87 14.56 -1.86
C ARG A 294 23.78 14.69 -3.08
N SER A 295 23.34 14.23 -4.27
CA SER A 295 24.01 14.37 -5.57
C SER A 295 23.56 15.63 -6.36
N THR A 296 22.92 16.61 -5.69
CA THR A 296 22.37 17.82 -6.35
C THR A 296 23.41 18.57 -7.18
N ALA A 297 24.66 18.68 -6.70
CA ALA A 297 25.71 19.39 -7.43
C ALA A 297 26.01 18.75 -8.80
N LEU A 298 25.98 17.42 -8.90
CA LEU A 298 26.22 16.71 -10.16
C LEU A 298 25.01 16.86 -11.10
N HIS A 299 23.80 16.79 -10.55
CA HIS A 299 22.57 17.04 -11.30
C HIS A 299 22.52 18.46 -11.86
N GLU A 300 22.93 19.48 -11.13
CA GLU A 300 23.00 20.86 -11.63
C GLU A 300 23.99 21.01 -12.80
N VAL A 301 25.09 20.25 -12.80
CA VAL A 301 26.05 20.22 -13.91
C VAL A 301 25.40 19.60 -15.16
N TRP A 302 24.68 18.49 -15.00
CA TRP A 302 23.92 17.87 -16.09
C TRP A 302 22.78 18.76 -16.59
N ASP A 303 22.07 19.43 -15.70
CA ASP A 303 21.02 20.38 -16.05
C ASP A 303 21.57 21.53 -16.92
N ARG A 304 22.75 22.07 -16.58
CA ARG A 304 23.41 23.07 -17.44
C ARG A 304 23.74 22.50 -18.81
N PHE A 305 24.27 21.29 -18.87
CA PHE A 305 24.59 20.59 -20.11
C PHE A 305 23.37 20.41 -21.03
N TYR A 306 22.19 20.09 -20.47
CA TYR A 306 20.97 19.90 -21.26
C TYR A 306 20.20 21.20 -21.56
N ARG A 307 20.31 22.24 -20.73
CA ARG A 307 19.52 23.48 -20.87
C ARG A 307 20.01 24.40 -21.98
N ASN A 308 21.32 24.45 -22.24
CA ASN A 308 21.86 25.27 -23.32
C ASN A 308 23.30 24.84 -23.69
N PHE A 309 23.78 25.30 -24.84
CA PHE A 309 25.14 25.05 -25.33
C PHE A 309 26.17 26.10 -24.88
N SER A 310 25.92 26.81 -23.77
CA SER A 310 26.88 27.80 -23.25
C SER A 310 27.93 27.15 -22.34
N GLY A 311 29.13 27.73 -22.29
CA GLY A 311 30.26 27.23 -21.49
C GLY A 311 31.32 26.51 -22.33
N THR A 312 32.42 26.13 -21.67
CA THR A 312 33.54 25.41 -22.28
C THR A 312 33.64 23.97 -21.76
N ALA A 313 34.26 23.09 -22.55
CA ALA A 313 34.54 21.72 -22.12
C ALA A 313 35.41 21.68 -20.85
N ASP A 314 36.37 22.60 -20.73
CA ASP A 314 37.27 22.67 -19.58
C ASP A 314 36.53 23.06 -18.28
N GLU A 315 35.60 24.01 -18.35
CA GLU A 315 34.73 24.37 -17.20
C GLU A 315 33.85 23.18 -16.77
N PHE A 316 33.26 22.48 -17.73
CA PHE A 316 32.42 21.31 -17.48
C PHE A 316 33.22 20.15 -16.84
N ILE A 317 34.42 19.87 -17.36
CA ILE A 317 35.33 18.87 -16.78
C ILE A 317 35.76 19.27 -15.37
N ALA A 318 36.07 20.54 -15.14
CA ALA A 318 36.46 21.04 -13.83
C ALA A 318 35.35 20.88 -12.79
N ASP A 319 34.10 21.14 -13.17
CA ASP A 319 32.92 20.95 -12.32
C ASP A 319 32.72 19.48 -11.94
N ILE A 320 32.74 18.57 -12.92
CA ILE A 320 32.63 17.11 -12.66
C ILE A 320 33.76 16.66 -11.73
N ARG A 321 35.01 17.05 -12.01
CA ARG A 321 36.17 16.64 -11.20
C ARG A 321 36.06 17.15 -9.76
N ARG A 322 35.61 18.40 -9.57
CA ARG A 322 35.41 18.99 -8.24
C ARG A 322 34.41 18.18 -7.44
N ILE A 323 33.29 17.82 -8.04
CA ILE A 323 32.21 17.07 -7.38
C ILE A 323 32.68 15.65 -7.03
N LEU A 324 33.27 14.94 -7.99
CA LEU A 324 33.84 13.59 -7.78
C LEU A 324 35.05 13.56 -6.83
N THR A 325 35.56 14.72 -6.42
CA THR A 325 36.61 14.81 -5.40
C THR A 325 36.06 15.17 -4.02
N ASN A 326 35.08 16.08 -3.96
CA ASN A 326 34.63 16.66 -2.69
C ASN A 326 33.34 16.01 -2.14
N GLU A 327 32.53 15.42 -3.02
CA GLU A 327 31.17 14.96 -2.72
C GLU A 327 31.01 13.48 -3.11
N VAL A 328 32.12 12.78 -3.34
CA VAL A 328 32.16 11.42 -3.89
C VAL A 328 31.39 10.39 -3.04
N GLU A 329 31.37 10.55 -1.71
CA GLU A 329 30.64 9.70 -0.76
C GLU A 329 29.12 9.68 -0.99
N TYR A 330 28.59 10.66 -1.73
CA TYR A 330 27.17 10.81 -2.00
C TYR A 330 26.78 10.49 -3.44
N ILE A 331 27.76 10.13 -4.27
CA ILE A 331 27.54 9.81 -5.69
C ILE A 331 27.08 8.36 -5.82
N GLY A 332 26.00 8.12 -6.58
CA GLY A 332 25.56 6.78 -6.92
C GLY A 332 26.43 6.13 -8.01
N VAL A 333 26.43 4.80 -8.10
CA VAL A 333 27.22 4.06 -9.11
C VAL A 333 26.83 4.47 -10.55
N ASN A 334 25.55 4.72 -10.81
CA ASN A 334 25.08 5.16 -12.13
C ASN A 334 25.55 6.59 -12.47
N ASP A 335 25.53 7.49 -11.50
CA ASP A 335 26.03 8.86 -11.63
C ASP A 335 27.54 8.87 -11.91
N LEU A 336 28.29 8.03 -11.19
CA LEU A 336 29.71 7.80 -11.47
C LEU A 336 29.92 7.29 -12.89
N ASN A 337 29.15 6.28 -13.33
CA ASN A 337 29.27 5.73 -14.68
C ASN A 337 29.01 6.79 -15.76
N GLY A 338 27.98 7.62 -15.59
CA GLY A 338 27.69 8.74 -16.50
C GLY A 338 28.82 9.77 -16.57
N ALA A 339 29.39 10.12 -15.41
CA ALA A 339 30.52 11.05 -15.35
C ALA A 339 31.80 10.46 -15.96
N VAL A 340 32.11 9.19 -15.68
CA VAL A 340 33.24 8.44 -16.27
C VAL A 340 33.11 8.39 -17.79
N TRP A 341 31.93 7.99 -18.29
CA TRP A 341 31.66 7.95 -19.72
C TRP A 341 31.91 9.30 -20.38
N MET A 342 31.38 10.38 -19.79
CA MET A 342 31.52 11.73 -20.32
C MET A 342 32.97 12.22 -20.30
N LEU A 343 33.71 12.00 -19.20
CA LEU A 343 35.14 12.32 -19.12
C LEU A 343 35.94 11.59 -20.21
N ARG A 344 35.62 10.33 -20.51
CA ARG A 344 36.25 9.59 -21.62
C ARG A 344 35.89 10.18 -22.98
N GLN A 345 34.63 10.55 -23.22
CA GLN A 345 34.22 11.19 -24.48
C GLN A 345 34.94 12.53 -24.71
N LEU A 346 35.25 13.25 -23.64
CA LEU A 346 35.99 14.52 -23.69
C LEU A 346 37.51 14.33 -23.70
N GLY A 347 38.01 13.09 -23.89
CA GLY A 347 39.44 12.80 -23.98
C GLY A 347 40.19 12.83 -22.65
N ARG A 348 39.47 12.84 -21.52
CA ARG A 348 40.01 12.88 -20.14
C ARG A 348 39.89 11.53 -19.44
N GLY A 349 40.41 10.49 -20.09
CA GLY A 349 40.47 9.14 -19.51
C GLY A 349 41.29 9.09 -18.21
N ASP A 350 42.29 9.97 -18.08
CA ASP A 350 43.08 10.16 -16.85
C ASP A 350 42.18 10.51 -15.65
N LEU A 351 41.27 11.47 -15.82
CA LEU A 351 40.34 11.89 -14.76
C LEU A 351 39.24 10.87 -14.51
N ALA A 352 38.83 10.14 -15.54
CA ALA A 352 37.85 9.07 -15.41
C ALA A 352 38.41 7.96 -14.49
N ASP A 353 39.65 7.53 -14.74
CA ASP A 353 40.31 6.50 -13.94
C ASP A 353 40.61 6.99 -12.50
N GLU A 354 41.03 8.26 -12.33
CA GLU A 354 41.20 8.91 -11.01
C GLU A 354 39.88 8.92 -10.21
N SER A 355 38.76 9.20 -10.89
CA SER A 355 37.44 9.28 -10.27
C SER A 355 36.94 7.91 -9.78
N ILE A 356 37.22 6.85 -10.54
CA ILE A 356 36.91 5.47 -10.13
C ILE A 356 37.69 5.10 -8.86
N GLU A 357 38.99 5.44 -8.80
CA GLU A 357 39.82 5.16 -7.63
C GLU A 357 39.31 5.88 -6.37
N LYS A 358 39.04 7.18 -6.48
CA LYS A 358 38.45 7.97 -5.39
C LYS A 358 37.11 7.41 -4.91
N TYR A 359 36.28 6.94 -5.84
CA TYR A 359 35.01 6.33 -5.50
C TYR A 359 35.19 5.05 -4.67
N ILE A 360 36.12 4.20 -5.07
CA ILE A 360 36.45 2.96 -4.35
C ILE A 360 37.00 3.28 -2.97
N GLU A 361 37.93 4.23 -2.86
CA GLU A 361 38.50 4.67 -1.58
C GLU A 361 37.44 5.19 -0.60
N ALA A 362 36.49 5.99 -1.09
CA ALA A 362 35.41 6.55 -0.26
C ALA A 362 34.40 5.49 0.23
N HIS A 363 34.22 4.39 -0.52
CA HIS A 363 33.19 3.39 -0.24
C HIS A 363 33.72 2.04 0.27
N GLN A 364 34.99 1.95 0.68
CA GLN A 364 35.60 0.68 1.13
C GLN A 364 34.83 0.02 2.30
N ALA A 365 34.16 0.82 3.13
CA ALA A 365 33.35 0.34 4.25
C ALA A 365 32.05 -0.37 3.83
N GLN A 366 31.66 -0.29 2.55
CA GLN A 366 30.43 -0.86 2.01
C GLN A 366 30.73 -1.76 0.79
N PRO A 367 31.36 -2.94 0.98
CA PRO A 367 31.86 -3.76 -0.13
C PRO A 367 30.78 -4.13 -1.15
N LYS A 368 29.53 -4.30 -0.71
CA LYS A 368 28.38 -4.64 -1.58
C LYS A 368 28.11 -3.62 -2.69
N ILE A 369 28.52 -2.36 -2.55
CA ILE A 369 28.36 -1.33 -3.60
C ILE A 369 29.16 -1.73 -4.86
N PHE A 370 30.26 -2.46 -4.68
CA PHE A 370 31.12 -2.89 -5.79
C PHE A 370 30.62 -4.16 -6.49
N ASP A 371 29.61 -4.86 -5.95
CA ASP A 371 28.99 -6.01 -6.59
C ASP A 371 28.02 -5.59 -7.70
N LEU A 372 28.55 -5.43 -8.91
CA LEU A 372 27.72 -5.10 -10.07
C LEU A 372 26.80 -6.24 -10.50
N SER A 373 27.01 -7.48 -10.04
CA SER A 373 26.13 -8.61 -10.37
C SER A 373 24.85 -8.61 -9.53
N GLY A 374 24.96 -8.19 -8.27
CA GLY A 374 23.84 -8.00 -7.34
C GLY A 374 23.15 -6.62 -7.45
N HIS A 375 23.74 -5.67 -8.17
CA HIS A 375 23.19 -4.32 -8.32
C HIS A 375 22.04 -4.28 -9.35
N PRO A 376 20.85 -3.70 -9.03
CA PRO A 376 19.68 -3.66 -9.93
C PRO A 376 19.96 -3.08 -11.32
N PHE A 377 20.94 -2.19 -11.42
CA PHE A 377 21.36 -1.53 -12.67
C PHE A 377 22.79 -1.88 -13.10
N GLY A 378 23.41 -2.92 -12.53
CA GLY A 378 24.81 -3.25 -12.85
C GLY A 378 25.04 -3.70 -14.31
N GLY A 379 23.98 -4.09 -15.01
CA GLY A 379 24.00 -4.39 -16.44
C GLY A 379 24.16 -3.16 -17.34
N SER A 380 23.81 -1.96 -16.89
CA SER A 380 23.95 -0.71 -17.67
C SER A 380 25.31 -0.03 -17.53
N ILE A 381 26.20 -0.59 -16.69
CA ILE A 381 27.55 -0.09 -16.50
C ILE A 381 28.45 -0.75 -17.54
N ASP A 382 28.82 -0.02 -18.58
CA ASP A 382 29.54 -0.50 -19.76
C ASP A 382 31.05 -0.21 -19.72
N ASP A 383 31.50 0.66 -18.82
CA ASP A 383 32.92 1.00 -18.70
C ASP A 383 33.76 -0.19 -18.19
N VAL A 384 34.67 -0.67 -19.03
CA VAL A 384 35.49 -1.87 -18.75
C VAL A 384 36.41 -1.66 -17.55
N VAL A 385 37.00 -0.47 -17.39
CA VAL A 385 37.93 -0.18 -16.28
C VAL A 385 37.16 -0.10 -14.97
N LEU A 386 36.01 0.57 -14.95
CA LEU A 386 35.14 0.64 -13.78
C LEU A 386 34.70 -0.75 -13.34
N ARG A 387 34.20 -1.59 -14.26
CA ARG A 387 33.79 -2.98 -13.95
C ARG A 387 34.94 -3.79 -13.34
N THR A 388 36.13 -3.69 -13.94
CA THR A 388 37.32 -4.44 -13.49
C THR A 388 37.74 -3.99 -12.08
N LYS A 389 37.87 -2.67 -11.85
CA LYS A 389 38.25 -2.14 -10.54
C LYS A 389 37.21 -2.41 -9.46
N PHE A 390 35.92 -2.40 -9.80
CA PHE A 390 34.85 -2.77 -8.86
C PHE A 390 34.92 -4.25 -8.49
N ASP A 391 35.14 -5.15 -9.45
CA ASP A 391 35.29 -6.59 -9.16
C ASP A 391 36.53 -6.87 -8.27
N GLU A 392 37.65 -6.19 -8.55
CA GLU A 392 38.86 -6.26 -7.71
C GLU A 392 38.62 -5.71 -6.30
N ALA A 393 37.94 -4.56 -6.17
CA ALA A 393 37.59 -3.97 -4.88
C ALA A 393 36.61 -4.85 -4.11
N HIS A 394 35.59 -5.39 -4.77
CA HIS A 394 34.64 -6.33 -4.18
C HIS A 394 35.36 -7.58 -3.66
N THR A 395 36.16 -8.23 -4.50
CA THR A 395 36.89 -9.45 -4.16
C THR A 395 37.88 -9.24 -3.01
N SER A 396 38.54 -8.08 -2.95
CA SER A 396 39.51 -7.78 -1.89
C SER A 396 38.88 -7.35 -0.56
N LEU A 397 37.69 -6.73 -0.60
CA LEU A 397 37.01 -6.17 0.57
C LEU A 397 35.94 -7.10 1.17
N VAL A 398 35.37 -8.02 0.38
CA VAL A 398 34.44 -9.02 0.90
C VAL A 398 35.17 -9.96 1.84
N ARG A 399 34.84 -9.86 3.14
CA ARG A 399 35.18 -10.91 4.09
C ARG A 399 34.35 -12.14 3.76
N LEU A 400 35.03 -13.19 3.30
CA LEU A 400 34.39 -14.49 3.13
C LEU A 400 33.73 -14.91 4.45
N PRO A 401 32.51 -15.45 4.40
CA PRO A 401 31.88 -16.02 5.59
C PRO A 401 32.79 -17.11 6.19
N SER A 402 32.71 -17.33 7.50
CA SER A 402 33.44 -18.44 8.12
C SER A 402 32.98 -19.79 7.55
N LEU A 403 33.80 -20.83 7.75
CA LEU A 403 33.43 -22.19 7.37
C LEU A 403 32.11 -22.62 8.01
N ASP A 404 31.91 -22.30 9.29
CA ASP A 404 30.71 -22.62 10.04
C ASP A 404 29.47 -21.91 9.49
N GLU A 405 29.55 -20.59 9.28
CA GLU A 405 28.46 -19.79 8.70
C GLU A 405 28.08 -20.29 7.31
N SER A 406 29.08 -20.61 6.49
CA SER A 406 28.88 -21.14 5.14
C SER A 406 28.15 -22.48 5.16
N LEU A 407 28.58 -23.43 6.00
CA LEU A 407 27.93 -24.73 6.10
C LEU A 407 26.52 -24.63 6.71
N LYS A 408 26.32 -23.79 7.73
CA LYS A 408 25.00 -23.52 8.32
C LYS A 408 24.04 -22.89 7.31
N PHE A 409 24.50 -21.92 6.53
CA PHE A 409 23.72 -21.30 5.47
C PHE A 409 23.26 -22.35 4.45
N MET A 410 24.18 -23.20 3.99
CA MET A 410 23.89 -24.26 3.03
C MET A 410 22.88 -25.28 3.56
N VAL A 411 23.00 -25.68 4.82
CA VAL A 411 22.04 -26.60 5.45
C VAL A 411 20.65 -25.99 5.55
N LYS A 412 20.53 -24.70 5.91
CA LYS A 412 19.24 -24.01 6.11
C LYS A 412 18.53 -23.70 4.79
N HIS A 413 19.27 -23.25 3.77
CA HIS A 413 18.69 -22.76 2.52
C HIS A 413 18.75 -23.77 1.38
N SER A 414 19.41 -24.92 1.58
CA SER A 414 19.62 -25.94 0.54
C SER A 414 20.27 -25.38 -0.74
N GLY A 415 21.10 -24.35 -0.61
CA GLY A 415 21.75 -23.64 -1.70
C GLY A 415 23.04 -22.95 -1.25
N TYR A 416 23.82 -22.40 -2.17
CA TYR A 416 25.07 -21.70 -1.87
C TYR A 416 25.33 -20.57 -2.86
N ASN A 417 26.16 -19.63 -2.44
CA ASN A 417 26.69 -18.53 -3.25
C ASN A 417 28.19 -18.81 -3.52
N PRO A 418 28.82 -18.14 -4.51
CA PRO A 418 30.25 -18.29 -4.79
C PRO A 418 31.15 -18.07 -3.57
N GLU A 419 30.86 -17.05 -2.76
CA GLU A 419 31.57 -16.71 -1.51
C GLU A 419 31.59 -17.87 -0.51
N HIS A 420 30.50 -18.63 -0.39
CA HIS A 420 30.43 -19.79 0.51
C HIS A 420 31.34 -20.93 0.02
N ILE A 421 31.43 -21.15 -1.30
CA ILE A 421 32.33 -22.17 -1.87
C ILE A 421 33.78 -21.76 -1.68
N GLU A 422 34.10 -20.49 -1.89
CA GLU A 422 35.45 -19.97 -1.69
C GLU A 422 35.88 -20.07 -0.22
N ALA A 423 34.98 -19.78 0.72
CA ALA A 423 35.21 -20.01 2.15
C ALA A 423 35.54 -21.48 2.46
N LEU A 424 34.76 -22.43 1.93
CA LEU A 424 34.99 -23.87 2.12
C LEU A 424 36.32 -24.34 1.51
N LEU A 425 36.73 -23.77 0.37
CA LEU A 425 38.00 -24.08 -0.30
C LEU A 425 39.21 -23.51 0.46
N LYS A 426 39.11 -22.28 0.98
CA LYS A 426 40.18 -21.63 1.75
C LYS A 426 40.36 -22.22 3.15
N ALA A 427 39.29 -22.77 3.74
CA ALA A 427 39.34 -23.32 5.09
C ALA A 427 40.37 -24.46 5.24
N THR A 428 41.01 -24.54 6.41
CA THR A 428 42.01 -25.56 6.74
C THR A 428 41.36 -26.81 7.33
N VAL A 429 42.10 -27.93 7.38
CA VAL A 429 41.61 -29.18 7.97
C VAL A 429 41.29 -29.00 9.45
N GLU A 430 42.05 -28.17 10.16
CA GLU A 430 41.86 -27.84 11.57
C GLU A 430 40.55 -27.05 11.79
N GLU A 431 40.17 -26.18 10.87
CA GLU A 431 38.89 -25.46 10.94
C GLU A 431 37.71 -26.40 10.72
N TYR A 432 37.80 -27.34 9.77
CA TYR A 432 36.78 -28.41 9.62
C TYR A 432 36.68 -29.28 10.89
N GLU A 433 37.82 -29.61 11.50
CA GLU A 433 37.86 -30.37 12.75
C GLU A 433 37.20 -29.60 13.90
N ALA A 434 37.51 -28.30 14.04
CA ALA A 434 36.89 -27.42 15.03
C ALA A 434 35.36 -27.36 14.86
N VAL A 435 34.87 -27.11 13.63
CA VAL A 435 33.43 -27.07 13.34
C VAL A 435 32.76 -28.41 13.65
N PHE A 436 33.39 -29.56 13.37
CA PHE A 436 32.78 -30.86 13.68
C PHE A 436 32.80 -31.24 15.16
N LEU A 437 33.66 -30.60 15.96
CA LEU A 437 33.74 -30.79 17.41
C LEU A 437 32.89 -29.78 18.20
N GLU A 438 32.52 -28.66 17.59
CA GLU A 438 31.67 -27.63 18.18
C GLU A 438 30.22 -28.11 18.40
N GLU A 439 29.56 -27.55 19.41
CA GLU A 439 28.16 -27.82 19.69
C GLU A 439 27.26 -26.95 18.79
N HIS A 440 26.42 -27.61 17.97
CA HIS A 440 25.50 -26.95 17.05
C HIS A 440 24.06 -27.06 17.57
N SER A 441 23.48 -25.95 18.03
CA SER A 441 22.10 -25.90 18.53
C SER A 441 21.06 -25.71 17.42
N ASP A 442 21.45 -25.10 16.30
CA ASP A 442 20.55 -24.61 15.25
C ASP A 442 20.56 -25.48 13.98
N VAL A 443 21.52 -26.40 13.83
CA VAL A 443 21.60 -27.36 12.73
C VAL A 443 22.12 -28.72 13.21
N LYS A 444 21.75 -29.80 12.51
CA LYS A 444 22.25 -31.15 12.82
C LYS A 444 23.68 -31.33 12.29
N LEU A 445 24.60 -31.79 13.14
CA LEU A 445 25.98 -32.15 12.74
C LEU A 445 26.03 -33.09 11.53
N ALA A 446 25.11 -34.07 11.46
CA ALA A 446 25.01 -34.98 10.32
C ALA A 446 24.78 -34.25 8.98
N SER A 447 24.03 -33.15 9.00
CA SER A 447 23.78 -32.33 7.82
C SER A 447 25.01 -31.52 7.41
N LEU A 448 25.74 -30.97 8.37
CA LEU A 448 27.02 -30.26 8.14
C LEU A 448 28.05 -31.20 7.48
N ILE A 449 28.21 -32.40 8.04
CA ILE A 449 29.12 -33.43 7.50
C ILE A 449 28.68 -33.85 6.10
N LYS A 450 27.38 -34.08 5.86
CA LYS A 450 26.88 -34.45 4.53
C LYS A 450 27.16 -33.35 3.50
N TRP A 451 26.94 -32.09 3.87
CA TRP A 451 27.25 -30.94 3.00
C TRP A 451 28.75 -30.76 2.77
N SER A 452 29.60 -31.18 3.70
CA SER A 452 31.05 -31.12 3.54
C SER A 452 31.61 -32.24 2.65
N LEU A 453 30.92 -33.38 2.56
CA LEU A 453 31.38 -34.59 1.84
C LEU A 453 30.81 -34.76 0.42
N LYS A 454 29.86 -33.92 0.01
CA LYS A 454 29.10 -34.12 -1.23
C LYS A 454 29.80 -33.61 -2.51
N TRP A 455 30.94 -32.95 -2.38
CA TRP A 455 31.59 -32.24 -3.50
C TRP A 455 32.51 -33.16 -4.30
N ASP A 456 32.46 -33.04 -5.62
CA ASP A 456 33.28 -33.74 -6.61
C ASP A 456 33.86 -32.74 -7.63
N GLY A 457 34.53 -33.27 -8.67
CA GLY A 457 35.08 -32.46 -9.76
C GLY A 457 36.08 -31.40 -9.30
N ASP A 458 35.86 -30.14 -9.72
CA ASP A 458 36.66 -28.96 -9.39
C ASP A 458 36.63 -28.59 -7.90
N LYS A 459 35.67 -29.13 -7.13
CA LYS A 459 35.48 -28.85 -5.70
C LYS A 459 35.82 -30.03 -4.79
N VAL A 460 36.46 -31.08 -5.35
CA VAL A 460 36.83 -32.30 -4.61
C VAL A 460 37.71 -32.02 -3.37
N GLU A 461 38.45 -30.91 -3.40
CA GLU A 461 39.33 -30.49 -2.32
C GLU A 461 38.57 -30.19 -1.01
N ILE A 462 37.33 -29.70 -1.11
CA ILE A 462 36.43 -29.49 0.03
C ILE A 462 36.16 -30.82 0.73
N SER A 463 35.71 -31.82 -0.04
CA SER A 463 35.44 -33.18 0.45
C SER A 463 36.71 -33.85 0.98
N ARG A 464 37.87 -33.59 0.38
CA ARG A 464 39.16 -34.14 0.83
C ARG A 464 39.52 -33.63 2.22
N LYS A 465 39.48 -32.30 2.43
CA LYS A 465 39.77 -31.67 3.73
C LYS A 465 38.78 -32.11 4.81
N ALA A 466 37.48 -32.17 4.49
CA ALA A 466 36.46 -32.65 5.41
C ALA A 466 36.66 -34.13 5.79
N LYS A 467 37.02 -35.00 4.84
CA LYS A 467 37.37 -36.41 5.12
C LYS A 467 38.59 -36.52 6.02
N GLU A 468 39.61 -35.71 5.76
CA GLU A 468 40.84 -35.69 6.57
C GLU A 468 40.55 -35.25 8.02
N ALA A 469 39.75 -34.20 8.22
CA ALA A 469 39.31 -33.76 9.54
C ALA A 469 38.55 -34.87 10.28
N LEU A 470 37.62 -35.56 9.60
CA LEU A 470 36.91 -36.70 10.18
C LEU A 470 37.85 -37.86 10.52
N GLN A 471 38.88 -38.12 9.72
CA GLN A 471 39.90 -39.14 10.02
C GLN A 471 40.73 -38.78 11.25
N ARG A 472 41.09 -37.49 11.43
CA ARG A 472 41.77 -37.01 12.65
C ARG A 472 40.88 -37.21 13.87
N ILE A 473 39.61 -36.78 13.80
CA ILE A 473 38.61 -37.00 14.86
C ILE A 473 38.44 -38.50 15.16
N LYS A 474 38.40 -39.36 14.14
CA LYS A 474 38.29 -40.83 14.29
C LYS A 474 39.43 -41.40 15.15
N ALA A 475 40.64 -40.85 15.03
CA ALA A 475 41.83 -41.32 15.76
C ALA A 475 41.89 -40.85 17.23
N THR A 476 41.06 -39.89 17.64
CA THR A 476 41.13 -39.31 19.00
C THR A 476 40.63 -40.26 20.10
N THR A 477 39.54 -41.00 19.87
CA THR A 477 38.98 -41.94 20.86
C THR A 477 38.24 -43.11 20.18
N PRO A 478 38.12 -44.29 20.82
CA PRO A 478 37.31 -45.39 20.30
C PRO A 478 35.84 -45.01 20.07
N LEU A 479 35.29 -44.10 20.89
CA LEU A 479 33.93 -43.59 20.73
C LEU A 479 33.80 -42.75 19.45
N ASN A 480 34.75 -41.88 19.18
CA ASN A 480 34.78 -41.09 17.96
C ASN A 480 35.01 -41.96 16.72
N ALA A 481 35.76 -43.06 16.84
CA ALA A 481 35.89 -44.04 15.76
C ALA A 481 34.53 -44.64 15.33
N ILE A 482 33.67 -44.97 16.30
CA ILE A 482 32.30 -45.46 16.04
C ILE A 482 31.41 -44.36 15.45
N ARG A 483 31.51 -43.12 15.98
CA ARG A 483 30.71 -41.98 15.51
C ARG A 483 31.03 -41.59 14.07
N VAL A 484 32.32 -41.46 13.75
CA VAL A 484 32.79 -41.10 12.39
C VAL A 484 32.50 -42.20 11.37
N GLY A 485 32.57 -43.47 11.79
CA GLY A 485 32.25 -44.61 10.92
C GLY A 485 30.86 -44.57 10.28
N ARG A 486 29.94 -43.76 10.79
CA ARG A 486 28.60 -43.54 10.20
C ARG A 486 28.61 -42.67 8.93
N TYR A 487 29.71 -41.97 8.67
CA TYR A 487 29.82 -40.98 7.58
C TYR A 487 30.88 -41.33 6.52
N LEU A 488 31.89 -42.13 6.88
CA LEU A 488 33.01 -42.49 6.00
C LEU A 488 32.94 -43.94 5.45
N ASN A 489 31.89 -44.69 5.78
CA ASN A 489 31.68 -46.07 5.31
C ASN A 489 30.77 -46.14 4.09
#